data_AF-A0A0N4Z8J8-F1
#
_entry.id   AF-A0A0N4Z8J8-F1
#
_cell.length_a   1.000
_cell.length_b   1.000
_cell.length_c   1.000
_cell.angle_alpha   90.00
_cell.angle_beta   90.00
_cell.angle_gamma   90.00
#
_symmetry.space_group_name_H-M   'P 1'
#
loop_
_entity.id
_entity.type
_entity.pdbx_description
1 polymer ?
#
loop_
_entity_poly.entity_id
_entity_poly.type
_entity_poly.pdbx_seq_one_letter_code
_entity_poly.pdbx_strand_id
1 'polypeptide(L)'
;LPLGNARRMRSLDALLAEADVVTMHVDGRKDNTAIIGADQFAKMKPSALFLNLSRGHVVDVDAMAAALKSGRLGGAAVDVFPEEPRTNADPFDSPLVGLDKTILTPHIGGSTEEAQEAIAEFAAERLLGYLNRGDTTFCVNLPNVQLAEVTRAHRLLHIHRNQPGVLAELNRALSDAGLNILGQHLKTDERTGYVITDVDRDY
;
A
#
# COMPACT_ATOMS: atom_id res chain seq x y z
N LEU A 1 -1.32 -5.98 -25.71
CA LEU A 1 0.14 -6.27 -25.58
C LEU A 1 0.49 -6.16 -24.10
N PRO A 2 1.35 -7.01 -23.51
CA PRO A 2 2.70 -7.14 -24.05
C PRO A 2 3.40 -8.51 -23.90
N LEU A 3 4.18 -8.85 -24.92
CA LEU A 3 5.35 -9.70 -24.78
C LEU A 3 6.39 -8.94 -23.96
N GLY A 4 6.40 -9.11 -22.64
CA GLY A 4 7.50 -8.62 -21.80
C GLY A 4 8.72 -9.52 -22.01
N ASN A 5 9.87 -8.95 -22.36
CA ASN A 5 11.17 -9.64 -22.30
C ASN A 5 11.72 -9.70 -20.85
N ALA A 6 10.84 -9.50 -19.86
CA ALA A 6 11.20 -9.53 -18.46
C ALA A 6 11.66 -10.92 -18.07
N ARG A 7 12.82 -10.99 -17.42
CA ARG A 7 13.39 -12.23 -16.91
C ARG A 7 13.60 -12.10 -15.41
N ARG A 8 13.05 -13.07 -14.66
CA ARG A 8 13.36 -13.18 -13.23
C ARG A 8 14.82 -13.58 -13.06
N MET A 9 15.55 -12.79 -12.29
CA MET A 9 16.93 -13.09 -11.90
C MET A 9 16.96 -14.06 -10.71
N ARG A 10 18.01 -14.87 -10.62
CA ARG A 10 18.16 -15.93 -9.61
C ARG A 10 18.37 -15.38 -8.20
N SER A 11 18.95 -14.18 -8.09
CA SER A 11 19.18 -13.46 -6.85
C SER A 11 19.26 -11.95 -7.13
N LEU A 12 19.16 -11.15 -6.06
CA LEU A 12 19.40 -9.70 -6.13
C LEU A 12 20.83 -9.42 -6.61
N ASP A 13 21.83 -10.12 -6.09
CA ASP A 13 23.23 -9.94 -6.49
C ASP A 13 23.45 -10.18 -7.99
N ALA A 14 22.81 -11.22 -8.55
CA ALA A 14 22.90 -11.48 -9.99
C ALA A 14 22.24 -10.36 -10.81
N LEU A 15 21.16 -9.77 -10.31
CA LEU A 15 20.52 -8.62 -10.94
C LEU A 15 21.44 -7.39 -10.88
N LEU A 16 21.99 -7.06 -9.71
CA LEU A 16 22.83 -5.87 -9.52
C LEU A 16 24.10 -5.92 -10.37
N ALA A 17 24.70 -7.10 -10.54
CA ALA A 17 25.89 -7.28 -11.37
C ALA A 17 25.64 -7.09 -12.87
N GLU A 18 24.41 -7.32 -13.35
CA GLU A 18 24.05 -7.26 -14.77
C GLU A 18 23.37 -5.94 -15.16
N ALA A 19 22.65 -5.30 -14.24
CA ALA A 19 21.83 -4.13 -14.53
C ALA A 19 22.66 -2.85 -14.73
N ASP A 20 22.38 -2.13 -15.83
CA ASP A 20 22.88 -0.77 -16.06
C ASP A 20 22.01 0.29 -15.35
N VAL A 21 20.74 -0.04 -15.09
CA VAL A 21 19.80 0.79 -14.34
C VAL A 21 19.04 -0.11 -13.37
N VAL A 22 18.98 0.28 -12.10
CA VAL A 22 18.22 -0.42 -11.07
C VAL A 22 17.18 0.54 -10.50
N THR A 23 15.92 0.10 -10.48
CA THR A 23 14.79 0.85 -9.91
C THR A 23 14.10 0.05 -8.82
N MET A 24 13.79 0.72 -7.71
CA MET A 24 13.13 0.12 -6.56
C MET A 24 11.61 0.29 -6.65
N HIS A 25 10.89 -0.84 -6.56
CA HIS A 25 9.42 -0.91 -6.50
C HIS A 25 8.98 -1.95 -5.46
N VAL A 26 9.34 -1.70 -4.20
CA VAL A 26 9.02 -2.58 -3.06
C VAL A 26 8.05 -1.88 -2.11
N ASP A 27 7.27 -2.68 -1.38
CA ASP A 27 6.37 -2.16 -0.34
C ASP A 27 7.14 -1.67 0.90
N GLY A 28 6.47 -0.92 1.78
CA GLY A 28 7.06 -0.32 2.97
C GLY A 28 7.00 -1.16 4.23
N ARG A 29 6.97 -2.50 4.13
CA ARG A 29 7.03 -3.37 5.31
C ARG A 29 8.40 -3.26 5.97
N LYS A 30 8.43 -3.41 7.30
CA LYS A 30 9.65 -3.28 8.12
C LYS A 30 10.79 -4.21 7.66
N ASP A 31 10.46 -5.38 7.13
CA ASP A 31 11.45 -6.35 6.66
C ASP A 31 12.21 -5.87 5.41
N ASN A 32 11.73 -4.81 4.74
CA ASN A 32 12.36 -4.23 3.55
C ASN A 32 13.33 -3.07 3.89
N THR A 33 13.62 -2.81 5.16
CA THR A 33 14.59 -1.75 5.54
C THR A 33 15.99 -2.06 5.01
N ALA A 34 16.59 -1.06 4.36
CA ALA A 34 17.96 -1.09 3.84
C ALA A 34 18.29 -2.34 2.98
N ILE A 35 17.36 -2.76 2.12
CA ILE A 35 17.62 -3.81 1.11
C ILE A 35 18.85 -3.48 0.26
N ILE A 36 19.04 -2.20 -0.06
CA ILE A 36 20.20 -1.69 -0.78
C ILE A 36 21.06 -0.86 0.18
N GLY A 37 22.23 -1.38 0.53
CA GLY A 37 23.27 -0.68 1.28
C GLY A 37 24.62 -0.70 0.56
N ALA A 38 25.70 -0.45 1.31
CA ALA A 38 27.06 -0.37 0.77
C ALA A 38 27.47 -1.62 -0.02
N ASP A 39 27.14 -2.81 0.49
CA ASP A 39 27.45 -4.08 -0.17
C ASP A 39 26.72 -4.24 -1.50
N GLN A 40 25.47 -3.78 -1.59
CA GLN A 40 24.68 -3.85 -2.82
C GLN A 40 25.22 -2.85 -3.85
N PHE A 41 25.52 -1.61 -3.46
CA PHE A 41 26.15 -0.64 -4.35
C PHE A 41 27.52 -1.12 -4.86
N ALA A 42 28.30 -1.83 -4.05
CA ALA A 42 29.57 -2.40 -4.47
C ALA A 42 29.44 -3.48 -5.55
N LYS A 43 28.32 -4.20 -5.57
CA LYS A 43 27.99 -5.25 -6.56
C LYS A 43 27.40 -4.70 -7.86
N MET A 44 26.99 -3.44 -7.88
CA MET A 44 26.51 -2.80 -9.09
C MET A 44 27.66 -2.50 -10.07
N LYS A 45 27.33 -2.39 -11.35
CA LYS A 45 28.27 -1.84 -12.34
C LYS A 45 28.69 -0.42 -11.93
N PRO A 46 29.96 -0.01 -12.10
CA PRO A 46 30.40 1.35 -11.76
C PRO A 46 29.63 2.47 -12.49
N SER A 47 29.14 2.19 -13.70
CA SER A 47 28.33 3.11 -14.51
C SER A 47 26.82 3.03 -14.22
N ALA A 48 26.40 2.19 -13.27
CA ALA A 48 24.98 1.96 -13.04
C ALA A 48 24.27 3.21 -12.55
N LEU A 49 23.00 3.35 -12.94
CA LEU A 49 22.09 4.35 -12.40
C LEU A 49 21.15 3.69 -11.38
N PHE A 50 20.89 4.36 -10.28
CA PHE A 50 19.99 3.86 -9.24
C PHE A 50 18.80 4.77 -9.00
N LEU A 51 17.60 4.20 -8.99
CA LEU A 51 16.34 4.93 -8.83
C LEU A 51 15.57 4.39 -7.62
N ASN A 52 15.18 5.29 -6.71
CA ASN A 52 14.24 4.96 -5.65
C ASN A 52 13.07 5.94 -5.63
N LEU A 53 11.92 5.43 -6.07
CA LEU A 53 10.63 6.13 -6.05
C LEU A 53 9.59 5.31 -5.25
N SER A 54 10.06 4.42 -4.38
CA SER A 54 9.21 3.49 -3.63
C SER A 54 9.05 3.94 -2.17
N ARG A 55 10.02 3.63 -1.31
CA ARG A 55 10.01 3.97 0.11
C ARG A 55 11.38 4.45 0.54
N GLY A 56 11.46 5.48 1.38
CA GLY A 56 12.74 6.06 1.77
C GLY A 56 13.65 5.12 2.55
N HIS A 57 13.09 4.30 3.45
CA HIS A 57 13.85 3.42 4.34
C HIS A 57 14.42 2.15 3.68
N VAL A 58 14.10 1.87 2.42
CA VAL A 58 14.54 0.62 1.75
C VAL A 58 15.96 0.71 1.21
N VAL A 59 16.56 1.90 1.29
CA VAL A 59 17.91 2.19 0.85
C VAL A 59 18.66 2.92 1.96
N ASP A 60 19.91 2.53 2.20
CA ASP A 60 20.82 3.29 3.04
C ASP A 60 21.30 4.53 2.26
N VAL A 61 20.79 5.69 2.64
CA VAL A 61 21.04 6.97 1.97
C VAL A 61 22.48 7.44 2.17
N ASP A 62 23.10 7.16 3.32
CA ASP A 62 24.49 7.49 3.58
C ASP A 62 25.43 6.64 2.72
N ALA A 63 25.14 5.34 2.60
CA ALA A 63 25.87 4.45 1.70
C ALA A 63 25.72 4.87 0.24
N MET A 64 24.54 5.32 -0.19
CA MET A 64 24.32 5.87 -1.53
C MET A 64 25.15 7.13 -1.76
N ALA A 65 25.14 8.07 -0.81
CA ALA A 65 25.92 9.30 -0.88
C ALA A 65 27.41 9.00 -0.98
N ALA A 66 27.92 8.03 -0.21
CA ALA A 66 29.31 7.58 -0.29
C ALA A 66 29.64 6.96 -1.66
N ALA A 67 28.76 6.11 -2.20
CA ALA A 67 28.95 5.48 -3.51
C ALA A 67 28.93 6.50 -4.67
N LEU A 68 28.09 7.54 -4.59
CA LEU A 68 28.07 8.65 -5.54
C LEU A 68 29.35 9.47 -5.46
N LYS A 69 29.76 9.89 -4.25
CA LYS A 69 30.98 10.67 -4.01
C LYS A 69 32.24 9.94 -4.47
N SER A 70 32.31 8.62 -4.30
CA SER A 70 33.45 7.81 -4.74
C SER A 70 33.43 7.48 -6.24
N GLY A 71 32.38 7.86 -6.97
CA GLY A 71 32.16 7.46 -8.37
C GLY A 71 31.89 5.97 -8.56
N ARG A 72 31.53 5.24 -7.50
CA ARG A 72 31.10 3.83 -7.58
C ARG A 72 29.72 3.72 -8.23
N LEU A 73 28.88 4.72 -8.04
CA LEU A 73 27.58 4.81 -8.67
C LEU A 73 27.60 5.92 -9.74
N GLY A 74 27.08 5.61 -10.94
CA GLY A 74 27.10 6.52 -12.08
C GLY A 74 26.18 7.72 -11.93
N GLY A 75 25.12 7.57 -11.14
CA GLY A 75 24.14 8.60 -10.80
C GLY A 75 22.92 8.01 -10.09
N ALA A 76 22.06 8.88 -9.56
CA ALA A 76 20.84 8.45 -8.89
C ALA A 76 19.65 9.39 -9.15
N ALA A 77 18.42 8.84 -9.06
CA ALA A 77 17.21 9.64 -8.90
C ALA A 77 16.43 9.14 -7.68
N VAL A 78 16.12 10.04 -6.76
CA VAL A 78 15.51 9.72 -5.47
C VAL A 78 14.33 10.64 -5.23
N ASP A 79 13.16 10.04 -5.06
CA ASP A 79 11.91 10.76 -4.79
C ASP A 79 11.46 10.64 -3.33
N VAL A 80 11.97 9.65 -2.61
CA VAL A 80 11.52 9.28 -1.26
C VAL A 80 12.70 9.15 -0.31
N PHE A 81 12.53 9.59 0.93
CA PHE A 81 13.62 9.72 1.91
C PHE A 81 13.22 9.13 3.27
N PRO A 82 14.18 8.66 4.10
CA PRO A 82 13.87 8.14 5.44
C PRO A 82 13.16 9.17 6.33
N GLU A 83 13.59 10.42 6.24
CA GLU A 83 12.98 11.57 6.89
C GLU A 83 12.56 12.56 5.80
N GLU A 84 11.29 12.95 5.82
CA GLU A 84 10.70 13.86 4.83
C GLU A 84 10.13 15.10 5.53
N PRO A 85 10.23 16.30 4.89
CA PRO A 85 9.57 17.51 5.37
C PRO A 85 8.08 17.28 5.59
N ARG A 86 7.52 17.81 6.68
CA ARG A 86 6.07 17.70 6.94
C ARG A 86 5.26 18.63 6.03
N THR A 87 5.87 19.74 5.64
CA THR A 87 5.30 20.77 4.78
C THR A 87 6.36 21.31 3.83
N ASN A 88 5.91 22.00 2.77
CA ASN A 88 6.82 22.64 1.81
C ASN A 88 7.65 23.79 2.40
N ALA A 89 7.30 24.27 3.59
CA ALA A 89 8.02 25.32 4.30
C ALA A 89 9.12 24.75 5.21
N ASP A 90 9.07 23.45 5.53
CA ASP A 90 10.09 22.81 6.36
C ASP A 90 11.37 22.60 5.52
N PRO A 91 12.55 22.75 6.13
CA PRO A 91 13.80 22.50 5.43
C PRO A 91 13.94 21.03 5.06
N PHE A 92 14.54 20.76 3.90
CA PHE A 92 14.96 19.43 3.49
C PHE A 92 16.46 19.26 3.75
N ASP A 93 16.84 18.24 4.51
CA ASP A 93 18.22 17.87 4.79
C ASP A 93 18.46 16.42 4.34
N SER A 94 19.53 16.21 3.58
CA SER A 94 19.92 14.90 3.08
C SER A 94 21.39 14.94 2.62
N PRO A 95 22.18 13.89 2.85
CA PRO A 95 23.58 13.82 2.40
C PRO A 95 23.71 13.76 0.87
N LEU A 96 22.58 13.62 0.15
CA LEU A 96 22.50 13.67 -1.30
C LEU A 96 22.39 15.10 -1.86
N VAL A 97 22.06 16.09 -1.03
CA VAL A 97 21.95 17.49 -1.45
C VAL A 97 23.31 18.00 -1.93
N GLY A 98 23.32 18.63 -3.10
CA GLY A 98 24.54 19.19 -3.72
C GLY A 98 25.47 18.16 -4.36
N LEU A 99 25.11 16.87 -4.39
CA LEU A 99 25.87 15.88 -5.15
C LEU A 99 25.57 15.98 -6.65
N ASP A 100 26.61 15.98 -7.47
CA ASP A 100 26.48 15.89 -8.92
C ASP A 100 25.79 14.58 -9.33
N LYS A 101 25.20 14.57 -10.54
CA LYS A 101 24.56 13.38 -11.15
C LYS A 101 23.45 12.76 -10.29
N THR A 102 22.80 13.59 -9.46
CA THR A 102 21.71 13.19 -8.57
C THR A 102 20.48 14.04 -8.89
N ILE A 103 19.34 13.39 -9.11
CA ILE A 103 18.03 14.04 -9.22
C ILE A 103 17.28 13.78 -7.92
N LEU A 104 16.85 14.84 -7.25
CA LEU A 104 16.05 14.77 -6.04
C LEU A 104 14.68 15.38 -6.33
N THR A 105 13.61 14.63 -6.07
CA THR A 105 12.23 15.11 -6.22
C THR A 105 11.50 14.95 -4.88
N PRO A 106 10.58 15.88 -4.53
CA PRO A 106 9.99 15.94 -3.20
C PRO A 106 8.76 15.03 -3.05
N HIS A 107 8.94 13.70 -3.20
CA HIS A 107 7.88 12.70 -3.08
C HIS A 107 6.69 12.97 -4.00
N ILE A 108 6.99 13.17 -5.29
CA ILE A 108 6.00 13.53 -6.32
C ILE A 108 5.83 12.46 -7.39
N GLY A 109 6.36 11.25 -7.20
CA GLY A 109 6.27 10.17 -8.19
C GLY A 109 4.82 9.78 -8.56
N GLY A 110 3.86 10.01 -7.66
CA GLY A 110 2.43 9.83 -7.92
C GLY A 110 1.63 11.13 -8.01
N SER A 111 2.28 12.30 -7.95
CA SER A 111 1.61 13.60 -7.85
C SER A 111 1.28 14.16 -9.23
N THR A 112 0.35 13.50 -9.94
CA THR A 112 -0.16 13.94 -11.25
C THR A 112 -1.68 14.17 -11.21
N GLU A 113 -2.21 14.94 -12.16
CA GLU A 113 -3.64 15.22 -12.25
C GLU A 113 -4.46 13.94 -12.49
N GLU A 114 -3.95 13.04 -13.33
CA GLU A 114 -4.59 11.74 -13.63
C GLU A 114 -4.60 10.82 -12.40
N ALA A 115 -3.52 10.83 -11.61
CA ALA A 115 -3.46 10.08 -10.37
C ALA A 115 -4.48 10.62 -9.35
N GLN A 116 -4.62 11.94 -9.26
CA GLN A 116 -5.61 12.58 -8.38
C GLN A 116 -7.05 12.26 -8.81
N GLU A 117 -7.33 12.23 -10.11
CA GLU A 117 -8.64 11.79 -10.63
C GLU A 117 -8.92 10.33 -10.24
N ALA A 118 -7.97 9.42 -10.48
CA ALA A 118 -8.12 8.01 -10.12
C ALA A 118 -8.27 7.79 -8.60
N ILE A 119 -7.57 8.57 -7.78
CA ILE A 119 -7.70 8.55 -6.31
C ILE A 119 -9.10 9.01 -5.91
N ALA A 120 -9.59 10.10 -6.50
CA ALA A 120 -10.91 10.64 -6.19
C ALA A 120 -12.02 9.65 -6.54
N GLU A 121 -11.96 9.05 -7.73
CA GLU A 121 -12.89 8.00 -8.16
C GLU A 121 -12.84 6.79 -7.20
N PHE A 122 -11.64 6.25 -6.95
CA PHE A 122 -11.47 5.10 -6.06
C PHE A 122 -12.04 5.38 -4.66
N ALA A 123 -11.69 6.52 -4.05
CA ALA A 123 -12.14 6.87 -2.70
C ALA A 123 -13.66 7.08 -2.65
N ALA A 124 -14.23 7.79 -3.62
CA ALA A 124 -15.67 8.01 -3.72
C ALA A 124 -16.43 6.69 -3.88
N GLU A 125 -15.96 5.79 -4.76
CA GLU A 125 -16.56 4.48 -4.94
C GLU A 125 -16.50 3.62 -3.67
N ARG A 126 -15.39 3.66 -2.91
CA ARG A 126 -15.28 2.91 -1.64
C ARG A 126 -16.27 3.46 -0.60
N LEU A 127 -16.39 4.79 -0.49
CA LEU A 127 -17.37 5.42 0.39
C LEU A 127 -18.81 5.07 0.01
N LEU A 128 -19.16 5.17 -1.26
CA LEU A 128 -20.49 4.80 -1.76
C LEU A 128 -20.77 3.30 -1.58
N GLY A 129 -19.77 2.45 -1.81
CA GLY A 129 -19.87 1.02 -1.57
C GLY A 129 -20.17 0.68 -0.11
N TYR A 130 -19.50 1.36 0.82
CA TYR A 130 -19.79 1.22 2.25
C TYR A 130 -21.18 1.75 2.62
N LEU A 131 -21.54 2.97 2.19
CA LEU A 131 -22.82 3.59 2.56
C LEU A 131 -24.02 2.83 2.01
N ASN A 132 -23.94 2.35 0.76
CA ASN A 132 -25.08 1.70 0.10
C ASN A 132 -25.13 0.19 0.37
N ARG A 133 -23.99 -0.47 0.59
CA ARG A 133 -23.91 -1.94 0.66
C ARG A 133 -23.19 -2.48 1.88
N GLY A 134 -22.62 -1.63 2.73
CA GLY A 134 -21.76 -2.05 3.84
C GLY A 134 -20.43 -2.65 3.41
N ASP A 135 -20.03 -2.50 2.14
CA ASP A 135 -18.80 -3.06 1.60
C ASP A 135 -17.57 -2.41 2.24
N THR A 136 -16.68 -3.22 2.81
CA THR A 136 -15.45 -2.78 3.48
C THR A 136 -14.19 -3.31 2.79
N THR A 137 -14.31 -3.74 1.53
CA THR A 137 -13.17 -4.14 0.70
C THR A 137 -12.16 -2.99 0.60
N PHE A 138 -10.87 -3.29 0.80
CA PHE A 138 -9.76 -2.33 0.88
C PHE A 138 -9.81 -1.35 2.06
N CYS A 139 -10.74 -1.53 3.01
CA CYS A 139 -10.70 -0.76 4.25
C CYS A 139 -9.42 -1.12 5.03
N VAL A 140 -8.68 -0.12 5.50
CA VAL A 140 -7.38 -0.31 6.15
C VAL A 140 -7.47 -0.55 7.66
N ASN A 141 -8.66 -0.36 8.25
CA ASN A 141 -8.86 -0.40 9.69
C ASN A 141 -10.16 -1.11 10.14
N LEU A 142 -10.81 -1.85 9.24
CA LEU A 142 -11.92 -2.76 9.54
C LEU A 142 -11.75 -4.10 8.81
N PRO A 143 -12.31 -5.19 9.35
CA PRO A 143 -12.38 -6.47 8.64
C PRO A 143 -13.03 -6.27 7.27
N ASN A 144 -12.32 -6.66 6.20
CA ASN A 144 -12.81 -6.51 4.84
C ASN A 144 -13.89 -7.55 4.53
N VAL A 145 -15.14 -7.09 4.41
CA VAL A 145 -16.34 -7.89 4.18
C VAL A 145 -17.10 -7.32 2.99
N GLN A 146 -17.58 -8.23 2.14
CA GLN A 146 -18.49 -7.94 1.04
C GLN A 146 -19.61 -9.00 1.04
N LEU A 147 -20.85 -8.58 0.84
CA LEU A 147 -21.98 -9.49 0.67
C LEU A 147 -22.67 -9.16 -0.66
N ALA A 148 -22.87 -10.18 -1.49
CA ALA A 148 -23.61 -10.05 -2.74
C ALA A 148 -24.99 -9.44 -2.48
N GLU A 149 -25.50 -8.65 -3.42
CA GLU A 149 -26.83 -8.06 -3.27
C GLU A 149 -27.91 -9.14 -3.34
N VAL A 150 -28.83 -9.07 -2.39
CA VAL A 150 -30.06 -9.87 -2.40
C VAL A 150 -31.23 -8.95 -2.74
N THR A 151 -32.09 -9.37 -3.67
CA THR A 151 -33.26 -8.59 -4.06
C THR A 151 -34.34 -8.67 -2.97
N ARG A 152 -35.10 -7.58 -2.78
CA ARG A 152 -36.19 -7.48 -1.78
C ARG A 152 -35.72 -7.80 -0.35
N ALA A 153 -34.55 -7.29 0.03
CA ALA A 153 -33.97 -7.47 1.35
C ALA A 153 -33.73 -6.12 2.04
N HIS A 154 -33.66 -6.13 3.37
CA HIS A 154 -33.03 -5.07 4.13
C HIS A 154 -31.65 -5.49 4.61
N ARG A 155 -30.68 -4.59 4.42
CA ARG A 155 -29.31 -4.78 4.88
C ARG A 155 -29.08 -4.13 6.24
N LEU A 156 -28.59 -4.92 7.18
CA LEU A 156 -28.17 -4.52 8.51
C LEU A 156 -26.66 -4.68 8.64
N LEU A 157 -26.01 -3.65 9.19
CA LEU A 157 -24.57 -3.62 9.42
C LEU A 157 -24.31 -3.61 10.93
N HIS A 158 -23.44 -4.49 11.42
CA HIS A 158 -23.13 -4.56 12.85
C HIS A 158 -21.62 -4.68 13.09
N ILE A 159 -21.03 -3.59 13.59
CA ILE A 159 -19.64 -3.53 14.07
C ILE A 159 -19.65 -3.81 15.58
N HIS A 160 -18.81 -4.72 16.04
CA HIS A 160 -18.79 -5.19 17.42
C HIS A 160 -17.38 -5.55 17.88
N ARG A 161 -17.19 -5.71 19.19
CA ARG A 161 -15.96 -6.30 19.73
C ARG A 161 -15.90 -7.78 19.36
N ASN A 162 -14.71 -8.27 19.01
CA ASN A 162 -14.52 -9.69 18.73
C ASN A 162 -14.59 -10.51 20.04
N GLN A 163 -15.80 -10.93 20.43
CA GLN A 163 -16.06 -11.71 21.63
C GLN A 163 -17.08 -12.84 21.36
N PRO A 164 -16.99 -13.98 22.04
CA PRO A 164 -17.95 -15.07 21.88
C PRO A 164 -19.40 -14.64 22.16
N GLY A 165 -20.35 -15.22 21.45
CA GLY A 165 -21.79 -15.03 21.69
C GLY A 165 -22.46 -13.93 20.85
N VAL A 166 -21.72 -12.97 20.28
CA VAL A 166 -22.33 -11.84 19.55
C VAL A 166 -23.21 -12.28 18.38
N LEU A 167 -22.76 -13.27 17.59
CA LEU A 167 -23.57 -13.78 16.47
C LEU A 167 -24.81 -14.55 16.95
N ALA A 168 -24.72 -15.23 18.10
CA ALA A 168 -25.86 -15.90 18.69
C ALA A 168 -26.91 -14.87 19.19
N GLU A 169 -26.46 -13.78 19.81
CA GLU A 169 -27.32 -12.68 20.24
C GLU A 169 -27.96 -11.96 19.04
N LEU A 170 -27.18 -11.66 18.00
CA LEU A 170 -27.69 -11.05 16.77
C LEU A 170 -28.75 -11.94 16.11
N ASN A 171 -28.45 -13.22 15.89
CA ASN A 171 -29.38 -14.13 15.23
C ASN A 171 -30.63 -14.38 16.08
N ARG A 172 -30.51 -14.38 17.42
CA ARG A 172 -31.68 -14.43 18.31
C ARG A 172 -32.54 -13.18 18.17
N ALA A 173 -31.95 -11.99 18.18
CA ALA A 173 -32.70 -10.74 18.03
C ALA A 173 -33.45 -10.67 16.69
N LEU A 174 -32.84 -11.15 15.59
CA LEU A 174 -33.49 -11.25 14.29
C LEU A 174 -34.63 -12.28 14.29
N SER A 175 -34.42 -13.43 14.92
CA SER A 175 -35.46 -14.46 15.07
C SER A 175 -36.64 -13.98 15.93
N ASP A 176 -36.37 -13.28 17.03
CA ASP A 176 -37.40 -12.73 17.93
C ASP A 176 -38.23 -11.64 17.21
N ALA A 177 -37.61 -10.94 16.25
CA ALA A 177 -38.30 -10.00 15.36
C ALA A 177 -39.05 -10.68 14.19
N GLY A 178 -38.97 -12.01 14.07
CA GLY A 178 -39.62 -12.78 13.00
C GLY A 178 -39.00 -12.60 11.62
N LEU A 179 -37.73 -12.20 11.55
CA LEU A 179 -37.02 -11.93 10.29
C LEU A 179 -36.20 -13.15 9.85
N ASN A 180 -36.32 -13.55 8.58
CA ASN A 180 -35.50 -14.60 7.99
C ASN A 180 -34.24 -13.99 7.36
N ILE A 181 -33.09 -14.62 7.61
CA ILE A 181 -31.80 -14.18 7.06
C ILE A 181 -31.66 -14.70 5.64
N LEU A 182 -31.51 -13.80 4.67
CA LEU A 182 -31.31 -14.11 3.26
C LEU A 182 -29.83 -14.21 2.87
N GLY A 183 -28.97 -13.48 3.59
CA GLY A 183 -27.53 -13.52 3.39
C GLY A 183 -26.81 -12.95 4.62
N GLN A 184 -25.67 -13.51 4.99
CA GLN A 184 -24.88 -13.00 6.09
C GLN A 184 -23.40 -13.26 5.84
N HIS A 185 -22.55 -12.27 6.08
CA HIS A 185 -21.11 -12.43 6.01
C HIS A 185 -20.45 -11.68 7.17
N LEU A 186 -19.74 -12.43 8.01
CA LEU A 186 -18.93 -11.93 9.11
C LEU A 186 -17.45 -12.08 8.77
N LYS A 187 -16.66 -11.07 9.12
CA LYS A 187 -15.22 -11.22 9.31
C LYS A 187 -14.79 -10.52 10.59
N THR A 188 -13.72 -11.03 11.20
CA THR A 188 -13.13 -10.48 12.42
C THR A 188 -11.65 -10.21 12.22
N ASP A 189 -11.12 -9.30 13.03
CA ASP A 189 -9.71 -9.17 13.35
C ASP A 189 -9.50 -9.43 14.86
N GLU A 190 -8.32 -9.13 15.39
CA GLU A 190 -7.99 -9.35 16.82
C GLU A 190 -8.95 -8.64 17.80
N ARG A 191 -9.58 -7.54 17.39
CA ARG A 191 -10.35 -6.65 18.27
C ARG A 191 -11.80 -6.46 17.83
N THR A 192 -12.07 -6.56 16.54
CA THR A 192 -13.30 -6.10 15.92
C THR A 192 -13.91 -7.19 15.07
N GLY A 193 -15.23 -7.34 15.17
CA GLY A 193 -16.04 -8.08 14.21
C GLY A 193 -16.90 -7.12 13.40
N TYR A 194 -17.08 -7.45 12.13
CA TYR A 194 -18.00 -6.74 11.25
C TYR A 194 -18.85 -7.75 10.49
N VAL A 195 -20.18 -7.65 10.66
CA VAL A 195 -21.14 -8.50 9.96
C VAL A 195 -22.12 -7.66 9.15
N ILE A 196 -22.30 -8.08 7.90
CA ILE A 196 -23.37 -7.63 7.01
C ILE A 196 -24.44 -8.73 7.03
N THR A 197 -25.69 -8.37 7.33
CA THR A 197 -26.83 -9.31 7.31
C THR A 197 -27.96 -8.74 6.45
N ASP A 198 -28.37 -9.49 5.44
CA ASP A 198 -29.58 -9.23 4.68
C ASP A 198 -30.72 -10.07 5.27
N VAL A 199 -31.86 -9.43 5.53
CA VAL A 199 -33.08 -10.08 6.02
C VAL A 199 -34.24 -9.81 5.07
N ASP A 200 -35.20 -10.72 5.04
CA ASP A 200 -36.46 -10.45 4.37
C ASP A 200 -37.27 -9.41 5.15
N ARG A 201 -38.08 -8.66 4.42
CA ARG A 201 -39.17 -7.91 5.02
C ARG A 201 -40.27 -7.76 4.01
N ASP A 202 -41.49 -8.02 4.46
CA ASP A 202 -42.70 -7.70 3.73
C ASP A 202 -42.98 -6.20 3.91
N TYR A 203 -42.94 -5.45 2.81
CA TYR A 203 -43.65 -4.18 2.65
C TYR A 203 -44.15 -4.04 1.22
#